data_AF-A0AAJ0PYW5-F1
#
_entry.id   AF-A0AAJ0PYW5-F1
#
_cell.length_a   1.000
_cell.length_b   1.000
_cell.length_c   1.000
_cell.angle_alpha   90.00
_cell.angle_beta   90.00
_cell.angle_gamma   90.00
#
_symmetry.space_group_name_H-M   'P 1'
#
loop_
_entity.id
_entity.type
_entity.pdbx_description
1 polymer ?
#
loop_
_entity_poly.entity_id
_entity_poly.type
_entity_poly.pdbx_seq_one_letter_code
_entity_poly.pdbx_strand_id
1 'polypeptide(L)'
;MNAMLWRRRLDHVMSAMLTAGVALLPPLAFADGESAPGMRSLSSVIAAPAVRNAVGPACTQNVSITSLANHDLVSTELGYAGSEYAMLRARATAAGPWEQYTVCNYTSDGYWTIQSQANGLYVSAELGYSGGQYGMLRARASVAGPWEQFR
;
A
#
# COMPACT_ATOMS: atom_id res chain seq x y z
N MET A 1 -19.92 42.45 -0.39
CA MET A 1 -19.74 43.32 0.78
C MET A 1 -19.91 42.47 2.04
N ASN A 2 -18.82 42.17 2.75
CA ASN A 2 -18.73 42.10 4.22
C ASN A 2 -17.39 41.48 4.60
N ALA A 3 -16.44 42.39 4.79
CA ALA A 3 -15.21 42.15 5.53
C ALA A 3 -15.54 42.07 7.02
N MET A 4 -14.85 41.21 7.76
CA MET A 4 -14.55 41.48 9.17
C MET A 4 -13.25 40.78 9.54
N LEU A 5 -12.17 41.56 9.33
CA LEU A 5 -10.82 41.35 9.81
C LEU A 5 -10.80 41.49 11.34
N TRP A 6 -10.19 40.53 12.03
CA TRP A 6 -9.96 40.61 13.48
C TRP A 6 -8.62 41.31 13.78
N ARG A 7 -8.64 42.15 14.82
CA ARG A 7 -7.60 43.13 15.18
C ARG A 7 -6.48 42.54 16.05
N ARG A 8 -5.25 42.91 15.66
CA ARG A 8 -4.07 43.42 16.41
C ARG A 8 -3.91 43.07 17.91
N ARG A 9 -2.68 42.65 18.27
CA ARG A 9 -1.87 43.36 19.29
C ARG A 9 -0.39 43.39 18.89
N LEU A 10 0.17 44.60 18.92
CA LEU A 10 1.60 44.88 19.07
C LEU A 10 1.94 44.93 20.57
N ASP A 11 3.22 44.73 20.90
CA ASP A 11 4.07 45.58 21.79
C ASP A 11 5.31 44.74 22.20
N HIS A 12 6.52 45.10 21.76
CA HIS A 12 7.53 45.91 22.48
C HIS A 12 8.13 45.15 23.70
N VAL A 13 9.42 45.13 24.08
CA VAL A 13 10.67 45.85 23.75
C VAL A 13 11.77 45.34 24.73
N MET A 14 13.08 45.46 24.40
CA MET A 14 14.26 45.55 25.31
C MET A 14 14.60 44.35 26.24
N SER A 15 15.82 44.09 26.74
CA SER A 15 17.21 44.53 26.51
C SER A 15 18.13 43.58 27.30
N ALA A 16 19.36 43.42 26.82
CA ALA A 16 20.65 43.16 27.50
C ALA A 16 20.73 42.54 28.91
N MET A 17 21.66 41.58 29.08
CA MET A 17 22.78 41.73 30.04
C MET A 17 23.92 40.72 29.75
N LEU A 18 25.13 41.26 29.67
CA LEU A 18 26.42 40.55 29.65
C LEU A 18 26.69 39.87 31.00
N THR A 19 27.28 38.68 30.98
CA THR A 19 28.24 38.25 32.00
C THR A 19 29.38 37.48 31.35
N ALA A 20 30.59 38.03 31.47
CA ALA A 20 31.84 37.33 31.18
C ALA A 20 32.18 36.39 32.34
N GLY A 21 32.58 35.16 32.04
CA GLY A 21 33.08 34.19 33.00
C GLY A 21 34.13 33.31 32.34
N VAL A 22 35.40 33.65 32.57
CA VAL A 22 36.58 32.84 32.22
C VAL A 22 36.75 31.78 33.31
N ALA A 23 36.98 30.52 32.92
CA ALA A 23 38.14 29.71 33.33
C ALA A 23 37.90 28.18 33.26
N LEU A 24 39.01 27.49 32.96
CA LEU A 24 39.36 26.09 33.28
C LEU A 24 38.89 25.00 32.29
N LEU A 25 39.81 24.68 31.38
CA LEU A 25 39.90 23.41 30.65
C LEU A 25 40.10 22.24 31.64
N PRO A 26 39.27 21.18 31.60
CA PRO A 26 39.61 19.88 32.16
C PRO A 26 40.49 19.08 31.18
N PRO A 27 41.28 18.12 31.69
CA PRO A 27 42.24 17.34 30.91
C PRO A 27 41.56 16.38 29.92
N LEU A 28 42.31 16.05 28.86
CA LEU A 28 41.99 15.00 27.89
C LEU A 28 41.70 13.67 28.61
N ALA A 29 40.43 13.33 28.72
CA ALA A 29 40.02 11.97 29.04
C ALA A 29 40.03 11.16 27.73
N PHE A 30 40.98 10.23 27.62
CA PHE A 30 40.88 9.14 26.66
C PHE A 30 39.72 8.26 27.11
N ALA A 31 38.55 8.46 26.51
CA ALA A 31 37.48 7.49 26.55
C ALA A 31 37.72 6.50 25.42
N ASP A 32 38.45 5.42 25.70
CA ASP A 32 38.38 4.21 24.91
C ASP A 32 36.98 3.62 25.11
N GLY A 33 36.04 4.08 24.30
CA GLY A 33 34.71 3.53 24.17
C GLY A 33 34.79 2.20 23.43
N GLU A 34 35.13 1.16 24.17
CA GLU A 34 35.04 -0.22 23.70
C GLU A 34 33.62 -0.49 23.21
N SER A 35 33.48 -0.64 21.90
CA SER A 35 32.20 -0.82 21.22
C SER A 35 31.69 -2.22 21.54
N ALA A 36 30.86 -2.33 22.59
CA ALA A 36 30.03 -3.50 22.80
C ALA A 36 29.22 -3.78 21.53
N PRO A 37 28.94 -5.05 21.17
CA PRO A 37 28.08 -5.40 20.05
C PRO A 37 26.64 -4.94 20.38
N GLY A 38 26.38 -3.67 20.10
CA GLY A 38 25.17 -2.97 20.43
C GLY A 38 24.02 -3.47 19.57
N MET A 39 22.93 -3.83 20.23
CA MET A 39 21.62 -4.05 19.65
C MET A 39 21.30 -2.89 18.69
N ARG A 40 21.25 -3.18 17.39
CA ARG A 40 20.93 -2.17 16.37
C ARG A 40 19.48 -1.74 16.54
N SER A 41 19.24 -0.43 16.70
CA SER A 41 17.89 0.13 16.64
C SER A 41 17.26 -0.21 15.28
N LEU A 42 15.99 -0.60 15.25
CA LEU A 42 15.26 -0.88 14.00
C LEU A 42 15.37 0.30 13.03
N SER A 43 15.36 1.54 13.56
CA SER A 43 15.53 2.76 12.79
C SER A 43 16.85 2.79 12.01
N SER A 44 17.94 2.23 12.53
CA SER A 44 19.24 2.20 11.83
C SER A 44 19.37 1.06 10.81
N VAL A 45 18.53 0.03 10.93
CA VAL A 45 18.41 -1.04 9.92
C VAL A 45 17.56 -0.58 8.73
N ILE A 46 16.52 0.21 8.97
CA ILE A 46 15.62 0.75 7.94
C ILE A 46 16.24 1.97 7.22
N ALA A 47 17.11 2.72 7.88
CA ALA A 47 17.79 3.89 7.31
C ALA A 47 18.96 3.56 6.36
N ALA A 48 19.37 2.29 6.27
CA ALA A 48 20.30 1.88 5.22
C ALA A 48 19.55 1.94 3.87
N PRO A 49 19.99 2.76 2.90
CA PRO A 49 19.38 2.73 1.59
C PRO A 49 19.71 1.38 0.96
N ALA A 50 18.77 0.45 1.03
CA ALA A 50 18.77 -0.69 0.14
C ALA A 50 18.56 -0.10 -1.26
N VAL A 51 19.66 0.19 -1.97
CA VAL A 51 19.63 0.48 -3.40
C VAL A 51 19.34 -0.84 -4.12
N ARG A 52 18.14 -1.38 -3.91
CA ARG A 52 17.49 -2.14 -4.95
C ARG A 52 16.72 -1.09 -5.73
N ASN A 53 17.04 -0.91 -7.00
CA ASN A 53 16.03 -0.48 -7.96
C ASN A 53 14.95 -1.57 -7.97
N ALA A 54 14.14 -1.64 -6.93
CA ALA A 54 12.90 -2.39 -6.93
C ALA A 54 11.99 -1.56 -7.83
N VAL A 55 12.06 -1.83 -9.13
CA VAL A 55 10.96 -1.49 -10.02
C VAL A 55 9.76 -2.19 -9.39
N GLY A 56 8.85 -1.39 -8.82
CA GLY A 56 7.61 -1.90 -8.28
C GLY A 56 6.84 -2.67 -9.34
N PRO A 57 5.79 -3.42 -8.97
CA PRO A 57 5.02 -4.17 -9.94
C PRO A 57 4.50 -3.24 -11.05
N ALA A 58 4.56 -3.71 -12.29
CA ALA A 58 4.00 -2.97 -13.42
C ALA A 58 2.48 -3.18 -13.43
N CYS A 59 1.72 -2.13 -13.11
CA CYS A 59 0.27 -2.20 -12.97
C CYS A 59 -0.46 -1.52 -14.13
N THR A 60 -1.46 -2.20 -14.67
CA THR A 60 -2.42 -1.67 -15.64
C THR A 60 -3.79 -1.57 -14.98
N GLN A 61 -4.40 -0.40 -15.04
CA GLN A 61 -5.75 -0.15 -14.51
C GLN A 61 -6.79 -0.21 -15.63
N ASN A 62 -8.07 -0.28 -15.25
CA ASN A 62 -9.19 -0.28 -16.18
C ASN A 62 -9.14 -1.44 -17.19
N VAL A 63 -8.56 -2.56 -16.76
CA VAL A 63 -8.50 -3.79 -17.53
C VAL A 63 -9.85 -4.45 -17.47
N SER A 64 -10.40 -4.80 -18.63
CA SER A 64 -11.56 -5.68 -18.74
C SER A 64 -11.11 -7.10 -19.07
N ILE A 65 -11.69 -8.10 -18.42
CA ILE A 65 -11.43 -9.52 -18.71
C ILE A 65 -12.61 -10.05 -19.53
N THR A 66 -12.32 -10.61 -20.70
CA THR A 66 -13.35 -11.17 -21.60
C THR A 66 -13.19 -12.67 -21.67
N SER A 67 -14.29 -13.40 -21.54
CA SER A 67 -14.33 -14.83 -21.81
C SER A 67 -14.39 -15.06 -23.31
N LEU A 68 -13.45 -15.86 -23.84
CA LEU A 68 -13.45 -16.22 -25.26
C LEU A 68 -14.54 -17.25 -25.62
N ALA A 69 -15.16 -17.90 -24.63
CA ALA A 69 -16.16 -18.94 -24.85
C ALA A 69 -17.56 -18.36 -25.14
N ASN A 70 -17.93 -17.25 -24.50
CA ASN A 70 -19.23 -16.60 -24.65
C ASN A 70 -19.14 -15.12 -25.03
N HIS A 71 -17.93 -14.56 -25.17
CA HIS A 71 -17.66 -13.16 -25.50
C HIS A 71 -18.14 -12.12 -24.48
N ASP A 72 -18.60 -12.58 -23.31
CA ASP A 72 -19.02 -11.69 -22.23
C ASP A 72 -17.82 -11.25 -21.37
N LEU A 73 -17.97 -10.05 -20.79
CA LEU A 73 -17.05 -9.50 -19.82
C LEU A 73 -17.28 -10.13 -18.44
N VAL A 74 -16.19 -10.30 -17.71
CA VAL A 74 -16.18 -10.84 -16.35
C VAL A 74 -16.56 -9.74 -15.35
N SER A 75 -17.71 -9.93 -14.71
CA SER A 75 -18.21 -9.07 -13.63
C SER A 75 -17.75 -9.57 -12.27
N THR A 76 -17.43 -8.65 -11.37
CA THR A 76 -17.40 -8.92 -9.92
C THR A 76 -18.82 -8.82 -9.37
N GLU A 77 -19.38 -9.93 -8.88
CA GLU A 77 -20.80 -10.05 -8.52
C GLU A 77 -21.15 -9.40 -7.16
N LEU A 78 -21.10 -8.07 -7.09
CA LEU A 78 -21.41 -7.32 -5.86
C LEU A 78 -22.91 -7.20 -5.57
N GLY A 79 -23.76 -7.49 -6.56
CA GLY A 79 -25.23 -7.49 -6.40
C GLY A 79 -25.82 -8.76 -5.81
N TYR A 80 -25.02 -9.81 -5.61
CA TYR A 80 -25.45 -11.07 -5.01
C TYR A 80 -25.03 -11.17 -3.55
N ALA A 81 -25.76 -11.95 -2.75
CA ALA A 81 -25.39 -12.24 -1.36
C ALA A 81 -24.78 -13.65 -1.23
N GLY A 82 -24.32 -14.00 -0.03
CA GLY A 82 -23.91 -15.36 0.29
C GLY A 82 -22.67 -15.83 -0.46
N SER A 83 -22.70 -17.08 -0.95
CA SER A 83 -21.59 -17.71 -1.68
C SER A 83 -21.28 -17.04 -3.03
N GLU A 84 -22.23 -16.32 -3.58
CA GLU A 84 -22.15 -15.67 -4.87
C GLU A 84 -21.62 -14.24 -4.75
N TYR A 85 -21.57 -13.69 -3.54
CA TYR A 85 -21.03 -12.35 -3.32
C TYR A 85 -19.57 -12.26 -3.80
N ALA A 86 -19.32 -11.27 -4.65
CA ALA A 86 -18.02 -10.92 -5.20
C ALA A 86 -17.32 -12.03 -6.02
N MET A 87 -18.03 -13.09 -6.39
CA MET A 87 -17.49 -14.07 -7.35
C MET A 87 -17.26 -13.41 -8.72
N LEU A 88 -16.33 -13.93 -9.49
CA LEU A 88 -16.11 -13.49 -10.87
C LEU A 88 -16.97 -14.34 -11.82
N ARG A 89 -17.71 -13.68 -12.72
CA ARG A 89 -18.60 -14.36 -13.67
C ARG A 89 -18.67 -13.61 -15.00
N ALA A 90 -18.44 -14.33 -16.10
CA ALA A 90 -18.54 -13.78 -17.46
C ALA A 90 -20.01 -13.70 -17.91
N ARG A 91 -20.61 -12.51 -17.84
CA ARG A 91 -22.03 -12.31 -18.18
C ARG A 91 -22.41 -10.93 -18.71
N ALA A 92 -21.50 -9.97 -18.66
CA ALA A 92 -21.78 -8.60 -19.02
C ALA A 92 -21.46 -8.36 -20.50
N THR A 93 -22.42 -7.81 -21.24
CA THR A 93 -22.24 -7.47 -22.67
C THR A 93 -21.61 -6.10 -22.89
N ALA A 94 -21.41 -5.31 -21.83
CA ALA A 94 -20.80 -3.99 -21.86
C ALA A 94 -20.04 -3.73 -20.55
N ALA A 95 -18.94 -2.98 -20.64
CA ALA A 95 -18.13 -2.67 -19.47
C ALA A 95 -18.83 -1.63 -18.59
N GLY A 96 -18.99 -1.94 -17.31
CA GLY A 96 -19.44 -1.04 -16.27
C GLY A 96 -18.50 -1.09 -15.07
N PRO A 97 -18.92 -0.54 -13.91
CA PRO A 97 -18.07 -0.47 -12.72
C PRO A 97 -17.59 -1.83 -12.20
N TRP A 98 -18.30 -2.93 -12.49
CA TRP A 98 -18.00 -4.27 -11.99
C TRP A 98 -17.06 -5.07 -12.90
N GLU A 99 -16.80 -4.57 -14.10
CA GLU A 99 -15.98 -5.21 -15.15
C GLU A 99 -14.57 -4.61 -15.24
N GLN A 100 -14.22 -3.70 -14.32
CA GLN A 100 -12.94 -3.00 -14.30
C GLN A 100 -11.99 -3.58 -13.25
N TYR A 101 -10.79 -3.94 -13.68
CA TYR A 101 -9.75 -4.53 -12.83
C TYR A 101 -8.43 -3.75 -12.92
N THR A 102 -7.67 -3.82 -11.85
CA THR A 102 -6.25 -3.48 -11.82
C THR A 102 -5.44 -4.77 -11.86
N VAL A 103 -4.56 -4.90 -12.84
CA VAL A 103 -3.70 -6.08 -13.03
C VAL A 103 -2.25 -5.66 -12.88
N CYS A 104 -1.55 -6.27 -11.94
CA CYS A 104 -0.15 -5.94 -11.62
C CYS A 104 0.77 -7.14 -11.87
N ASN A 105 1.86 -6.91 -12.62
CA ASN A 105 2.92 -7.87 -12.88
C ASN A 105 4.05 -7.72 -11.87
N TYR A 106 4.32 -8.76 -11.09
CA TYR A 106 5.48 -8.86 -10.21
C TYR A 106 6.57 -9.66 -10.93
N THR A 107 7.31 -8.99 -11.81
CA THR A 107 8.29 -9.64 -12.71
C THR A 107 9.43 -10.33 -11.96
N SER A 108 9.83 -9.81 -10.80
CA SER A 108 10.83 -10.43 -9.91
C SER A 108 10.39 -11.78 -9.37
N ASP A 109 9.09 -11.94 -9.11
CA ASP A 109 8.53 -13.09 -8.41
C ASP A 109 7.76 -14.04 -9.34
N GLY A 110 7.51 -13.60 -10.59
CA GLY A 110 6.89 -14.42 -11.63
C GLY A 110 5.41 -14.71 -11.38
N TYR A 111 4.66 -13.70 -10.94
CA TYR A 111 3.20 -13.79 -10.78
C TYR A 111 2.50 -12.49 -11.12
N TRP A 112 1.19 -12.62 -11.34
CA TRP A 112 0.25 -11.53 -11.53
C TRP A 112 -0.73 -11.46 -10.36
N THR A 113 -1.21 -10.26 -10.08
CA THR A 113 -2.37 -10.05 -9.20
C THR A 113 -3.47 -9.38 -10.00
N ILE A 114 -4.71 -9.70 -9.64
CA ILE A 114 -5.92 -9.08 -10.19
C ILE A 114 -6.67 -8.48 -9.00
N GLN A 115 -7.02 -7.20 -9.08
CA GLN A 115 -7.84 -6.50 -8.09
C GLN A 115 -9.08 -5.96 -8.77
N SER A 116 -10.25 -6.19 -8.17
CA SER A 116 -11.50 -5.58 -8.65
C SER A 116 -11.52 -4.11 -8.25
N GLN A 117 -11.68 -3.21 -9.22
CA GLN A 117 -11.82 -1.78 -8.92
C GLN A 117 -13.17 -1.46 -8.26
N ALA A 118 -14.15 -2.37 -8.40
CA ALA A 118 -15.49 -2.19 -7.85
C ALA A 118 -15.53 -2.23 -6.32
N ASN A 119 -14.69 -3.08 -5.69
CA ASN A 119 -14.63 -3.22 -4.23
C ASN A 119 -13.22 -3.02 -3.65
N GLY A 120 -12.19 -2.84 -4.48
CA GLY A 120 -10.81 -2.64 -4.06
C GLY A 120 -10.11 -3.90 -3.52
N LEU A 121 -10.70 -5.09 -3.72
CA LEU A 121 -10.18 -6.34 -3.19
C LEU A 121 -9.50 -7.18 -4.28
N TYR A 122 -8.44 -7.88 -3.87
CA TYR A 122 -7.75 -8.86 -4.70
C TYR A 122 -8.63 -10.08 -4.95
N VAL A 123 -8.52 -10.60 -6.17
CA VAL A 123 -9.16 -11.83 -6.61
C VAL A 123 -8.38 -13.01 -6.04
N SER A 124 -9.07 -13.81 -5.23
CA SER A 124 -8.58 -15.06 -4.64
C SER A 124 -9.09 -16.24 -5.45
N ALA A 125 -8.24 -17.25 -5.65
CA ALA A 125 -8.69 -18.60 -5.99
C ALA A 125 -9.17 -19.32 -4.73
N GLU A 126 -10.42 -19.78 -4.72
CA GLU A 126 -11.08 -20.40 -3.57
C GLU A 126 -10.66 -21.87 -3.38
N LEU A 127 -9.36 -22.09 -3.15
CA LEU A 127 -8.76 -23.42 -3.02
C LEU A 127 -9.00 -24.06 -1.64
N GLY A 128 -9.43 -23.28 -0.65
CA GLY A 128 -9.82 -23.76 0.68
C GLY A 128 -11.24 -24.32 0.76
N TYR A 129 -12.05 -24.17 -0.28
CA TYR A 129 -13.42 -24.70 -0.34
C TYR A 129 -13.46 -26.06 -1.03
N SER A 130 -14.54 -26.80 -0.81
CA SER A 130 -14.84 -28.04 -1.55
C SER A 130 -16.09 -27.88 -2.41
N GLY A 131 -16.36 -28.87 -3.27
CA GLY A 131 -17.54 -28.89 -4.13
C GLY A 131 -17.56 -27.75 -5.15
N GLY A 132 -18.73 -27.19 -5.42
CA GLY A 132 -18.93 -26.19 -6.49
C GLY A 132 -18.21 -24.85 -6.29
N GLN A 133 -17.67 -24.58 -5.09
CA GLN A 133 -16.88 -23.37 -4.83
C GLN A 133 -15.38 -23.58 -4.99
N TYR A 134 -14.90 -24.83 -5.06
CA TYR A 134 -13.48 -25.11 -5.23
C TYR A 134 -12.97 -24.53 -6.54
N GLY A 135 -11.91 -23.72 -6.46
CA GLY A 135 -11.28 -23.10 -7.63
C GLY A 135 -12.06 -21.93 -8.23
N MET A 136 -13.18 -21.53 -7.62
CA MET A 136 -13.86 -20.29 -8.02
C MET A 136 -12.97 -19.08 -7.77
N LEU A 137 -13.09 -18.05 -8.60
CA LEU A 137 -12.43 -16.77 -8.39
C LEU A 137 -13.36 -15.80 -7.66
N ARG A 138 -12.86 -15.12 -6.63
CA ARG A 138 -13.64 -14.16 -5.81
C ARG A 138 -12.81 -12.95 -5.39
N ALA A 139 -13.30 -11.74 -5.59
CA ALA A 139 -12.65 -10.51 -5.13
C ALA A 139 -12.92 -10.25 -3.65
N ARG A 140 -12.05 -10.76 -2.76
CA ARG A 140 -12.29 -10.76 -1.30
C ARG A 140 -11.10 -10.37 -0.43
N ALA A 141 -9.89 -10.46 -0.95
CA ALA A 141 -8.69 -10.29 -0.14
C ALA A 141 -8.27 -8.81 -0.10
N SER A 142 -8.07 -8.24 1.09
CA SER A 142 -7.54 -6.88 1.25
C SER A 142 -6.02 -6.80 1.04
N VAL A 143 -5.34 -7.94 1.09
CA VAL A 143 -3.90 -8.10 0.87
C VAL A 143 -3.67 -9.33 0.02
N ALA A 144 -2.79 -9.24 -0.97
CA ALA A 144 -2.43 -10.38 -1.80
C ALA A 144 -1.59 -11.40 -1.00
N GLY A 145 -2.02 -12.66 -0.99
CA GLY A 145 -1.31 -13.81 -0.47
C GLY A 145 -1.13 -14.88 -1.55
N PRO A 146 -0.86 -16.14 -1.18
CA PRO A 146 -0.60 -17.21 -2.13
C PRO A 146 -1.78 -17.52 -3.08
N TRP A 147 -3.02 -17.19 -2.69
CA TRP A 147 -4.22 -17.50 -3.47
C TRP A 147 -4.59 -16.39 -4.47
N GLU A 148 -3.92 -15.24 -4.38
CA GLU A 148 -4.10 -14.06 -5.24
C GLU A 148 -3.00 -13.96 -6.31
N GLN A 149 -2.13 -14.97 -6.40
CA GLN A 149 -1.02 -15.04 -7.36
C GLN A 149 -1.39 -15.93 -8.53
N PHE A 150 -1.40 -15.35 -9.73
CA PHE A 150 -1.77 -16.02 -10.99
C PHE A 150 -0.59 -16.10 -11.95
N ARG A 151 -0.59 -17.10 -12.83
CA ARG A 151 0.42 -17.34 -13.87
C ARG A 151 -0.23 -17.70 -15.19
#